data_AF-A0A1F3YN98-F1
#
_entry.id   AF-A0A1F3YN98-F1
#
_cell.length_a   1.000
_cell.length_b   1.000
_cell.length_c   1.000
_cell.angle_alpha   90.00
_cell.angle_beta   90.00
_cell.angle_gamma   90.00
#
_symmetry.space_group_name_H-M   'P 1'
#
loop_
_entity.id
_entity.type
_entity.pdbx_description
1 polymer ?
#
loop_
_entity_poly.entity_id
_entity_poly.type
_entity_poly.pdbx_seq_one_letter_code
_entity_poly.pdbx_strand_id
1 'polypeptide(L)' 'MRPSKLPKPLAACNVCHALSNLHESLNHRCDKVVSGRRCYGTYKSAMTYLWDECESCEATGKVGPQTCSACGGFGWTMYG' A
#
# COMPACT_ATOMS: atom_id res chain seq x y z
N MET A 1 3.01 -4.25 -24.96
CA MET A 1 3.17 -4.92 -23.65
C MET A 1 1.94 -4.59 -22.82
N ARG A 2 1.17 -5.59 -22.36
CA ARG A 2 0.14 -5.32 -21.34
C ARG A 2 0.84 -4.85 -20.08
N PRO A 3 0.37 -3.77 -19.40
CA PRO A 3 0.94 -3.40 -18.12
C PRO A 3 0.77 -4.60 -17.16
N SER A 4 1.89 -5.06 -16.62
CA SER A 4 1.90 -6.14 -15.63
C SER A 4 1.31 -5.62 -14.32
N LYS A 5 0.36 -6.36 -13.75
CA LYS A 5 -0.20 -6.05 -12.43
C LYS A 5 0.91 -6.05 -11.38
N LEU A 6 0.85 -5.09 -10.45
CA LEU A 6 1.75 -5.01 -9.31
C LEU A 6 1.46 -6.17 -8.34
N PRO A 7 2.47 -6.68 -7.63
CA PRO A 7 2.23 -7.64 -6.56
C PRO A 7 1.43 -7.00 -5.42
N LYS A 8 0.72 -7.84 -4.66
CA LYS A 8 0.01 -7.39 -3.45
C LYS A 8 1.01 -6.79 -2.46
N PRO A 9 0.65 -5.73 -1.73
CA PRO A 9 1.55 -5.13 -0.76
C PRO A 9 1.91 -6.11 0.35
N LEU A 10 3.17 -6.05 0.78
CA LEU A 10 3.73 -6.98 1.76
C LEU A 10 3.37 -6.60 3.20
N ALA A 11 3.26 -5.30 3.46
CA ALA A 11 3.08 -4.78 4.80
C ALA A 11 2.08 -3.64 4.83
N ALA A 12 1.41 -3.49 5.98
CA ALA A 12 0.55 -2.37 6.25
C ALA A 12 0.67 -1.91 7.70
N CYS A 13 0.62 -0.60 7.90
CA CYS A 13 0.67 -0.03 9.22
C CYS A 13 -0.63 -0.30 9.96
N ASN A 14 -0.54 -0.85 11.17
CA ASN A 14 -1.69 -1.15 12.03
C ASN A 14 -2.41 0.08 12.61
N VAL A 15 -1.97 1.30 12.26
CA VAL A 15 -2.53 2.55 12.79
C VAL A 15 -3.00 3.46 11.66
N CYS A 16 -2.11 3.80 10.73
CA CYS A 16 -2.46 4.70 9.62
C CYS A 16 -2.82 3.98 8.32
N HIS A 17 -2.78 2.64 8.30
CA HIS A 17 -3.04 1.81 7.12
C HIS A 17 -2.15 2.13 5.91
N ALA A 18 -1.03 2.84 6.12
CA ALA A 18 -0.03 3.02 5.08
C ALA A 18 0.48 1.66 4.62
N LEU A 19 0.67 1.51 3.32
CA LEU A 19 1.14 0.27 2.70
C LEU A 19 2.65 0.35 2.44
N SER A 20 3.31 -0.80 2.45
CA SER A 20 4.72 -0.93 2.08
C SER A 20 4.98 -2.23 1.34
N ASN A 21 5.84 -2.14 0.32
CA ASN A 21 6.34 -3.28 -0.45
C ASN A 21 7.76 -3.69 -0.03
N LEU A 22 8.27 -3.11 1.05
CA LEU A 22 9.62 -3.36 1.55
C LEU A 22 9.58 -4.38 2.68
N HIS A 23 10.27 -5.51 2.49
CA HIS A 23 10.41 -6.54 3.54
C HIS A 23 11.07 -5.99 4.80
N GLU A 24 12.06 -5.12 4.65
CA GLU A 24 12.73 -4.40 5.75
C GLU A 24 11.81 -3.48 6.56
N SER A 25 10.63 -3.14 6.03
CA SER A 25 9.65 -2.38 6.82
C SER A 25 8.89 -3.28 7.80
N LEU A 26 8.82 -4.60 7.58
CA LEU A 26 8.04 -5.51 8.42
C LEU A 26 8.52 -5.48 9.86
N ASN A 27 7.57 -5.35 10.80
CA ASN A 27 7.81 -5.21 12.23
C ASN A 27 8.59 -3.94 12.63
N HIS A 28 8.88 -3.04 11.70
CA HIS A 28 9.49 -1.74 11.98
C HIS A 28 8.43 -0.63 12.10
N ARG A 29 8.85 0.47 12.74
CA ARG A 29 8.01 1.65 12.94
C ARG A 29 7.68 2.33 11.62
N CYS A 30 6.41 2.67 11.44
CA CYS A 30 5.92 3.34 10.25
C CYS A 30 6.72 4.64 9.98
N ASP A 31 7.10 4.84 8.73
CA ASP A 31 7.85 5.98 8.22
C ASP A 31 6.94 7.15 7.82
N LYS A 32 5.63 6.92 7.69
CA LYS A 32 4.68 7.96 7.28
C LYS A 32 4.46 9.01 8.36
N VAL A 33 4.29 10.24 7.91
CA VAL A 33 3.86 11.37 8.73
C VAL A 33 2.35 11.53 8.59
N VAL A 34 1.64 11.48 9.71
CA VAL A 34 0.19 11.62 9.79
C VAL A 34 -0.11 12.74 10.78
N SER A 35 -0.92 13.72 10.36
CA SER A 35 -1.27 14.89 11.19
C SER A 35 -0.04 15.64 11.75
N GLY A 36 1.00 15.80 10.92
CA GLY A 36 2.20 16.56 11.27
C GLY A 36 3.19 15.83 12.20
N ARG A 37 2.94 14.56 12.57
CA ARG A 37 3.86 13.74 13.37
C ARG A 37 4.11 12.40 12.70
N ARG A 38 5.29 11.81 12.93
CA ARG A 38 5.58 10.45 12.46
C ARG A 38 4.60 9.48 13.13
N CYS A 39 4.00 8.61 12.33
CA CYS A 39 3.08 7.59 12.81
C CYS A 39 3.75 6.75 13.93
N TYR A 40 2.99 6.48 14.98
CA TYR A 40 3.44 5.65 16.10
C TYR A 40 3.18 4.16 15.87
N GLY A 41 2.48 3.81 14.79
CA GLY A 41 2.23 2.43 14.41
C GLY A 41 3.45 1.70 13.86
N THR A 42 3.27 0.42 13.62
CA THR A 42 4.28 -0.47 13.03
C THR A 42 3.71 -1.12 11.79
N TYR A 43 4.56 -1.38 10.80
CA TYR A 43 4.18 -2.17 9.65
C TYR A 43 4.06 -3.64 10.08
N LYS A 44 2.89 -4.22 9.89
CA LYS A 44 2.63 -5.64 10.09
C LYS A 44 2.54 -6.34 8.75
N SER A 45 2.78 -7.66 8.76
CA SER A 45 2.57 -8.50 7.58
C SER A 45 1.15 -8.32 7.09
N ALA A 46 1.02 -8.05 5.80
CA ALA A 46 -0.26 -7.81 5.19
C ALA A 46 -0.91 -9.07 4.59
N MET A 47 -0.35 -10.25 4.91
CA MET A 47 -0.85 -11.55 4.47
C MET A 47 -2.25 -11.87 5.00
N THR A 48 -2.64 -11.30 6.15
CA THR A 48 -3.95 -11.54 6.77
C THR A 48 -5.02 -10.57 6.29
N TYR A 49 -4.67 -9.53 5.53
CA TYR A 49 -5.64 -8.58 5.02
C TYR A 49 -6.26 -9.04 3.71
N LEU A 50 -7.48 -8.57 3.46
CA LEU A 50 -8.16 -8.74 2.19
C LEU A 50 -7.67 -7.65 1.23
N TRP A 51 -7.48 -8.05 -0.02
CA TRP A 51 -6.93 -7.20 -1.07
C TRP A 51 -7.85 -7.23 -2.27
N ASP A 52 -8.39 -6.08 -2.62
CA ASP A 52 -9.08 -5.91 -3.90
C ASP A 52 -8.21 -5.14 -4.87
N GLU A 53 -8.40 -5.45 -6.15
CA GLU A 53 -7.78 -4.71 -7.22
C GLU A 53 -8.36 -3.30 -7.24
N CYS A 54 -7.50 -2.29 -7.32
CA CYS A 54 -7.96 -0.92 -7.45
C CYS A 54 -8.65 -0.75 -8.80
N GLU A 55 -9.97 -0.52 -8.79
CA GLU A 55 -10.80 -0.38 -10.00
C GLU A 55 -10.30 0.73 -10.94
N SER A 56 -9.69 1.79 -10.40
CA SER A 56 -9.21 2.92 -11.21
C SER A 56 -7.98 2.61 -12.05
N CYS A 57 -7.14 1.66 -11.62
CA CYS A 57 -5.88 1.34 -12.30
C CYS A 57 -5.68 -0.15 -12.59
N GLU A 58 -6.65 -1.00 -12.26
CA GLU A 58 -6.62 -2.45 -12.49
C GLU A 58 -5.31 -3.11 -11.99
N ALA A 59 -4.91 -2.76 -10.77
CA ALA A 59 -3.66 -3.21 -10.14
C ALA A 59 -2.35 -2.78 -10.82
N THR A 60 -2.37 -1.81 -11.73
CA THR A 60 -1.14 -1.27 -12.34
C THR A 60 -0.47 -0.17 -11.51
N GLY A 61 -1.20 0.40 -10.53
CA GLY A 61 -0.73 1.51 -9.69
C GLY A 61 -0.64 2.87 -10.42
N LYS A 62 -1.01 2.93 -11.70
CA LYS A 62 -0.94 4.15 -12.51
C LYS A 62 -2.18 4.32 -13.37
N VAL A 63 -2.56 5.56 -13.62
CA VAL A 63 -3.60 5.93 -14.59
C VAL A 63 -2.93 6.77 -15.67
N GLY A 64 -2.64 6.15 -16.81
CA GLY A 64 -1.78 6.74 -17.84
C GLY A 64 -0.36 7.01 -17.30
N PRO A 65 0.19 8.24 -17.42
CA PRO A 65 1.51 8.57 -16.90
C PRO A 65 1.54 8.88 -15.40
N GLN A 66 0.37 9.04 -14.75
CA GLN A 66 0.27 9.51 -13.37
C GLN A 66 0.13 8.35 -12.37
N THR A 67 0.65 8.53 -11.16
CA THR A 67 0.41 7.61 -10.05
C THR A 67 -1.07 7.60 -9.69
N CYS A 68 -1.66 6.42 -9.54
CA CYS A 68 -3.06 6.30 -9.18
C CYS A 68 -3.29 6.86 -7.77
N SER A 69 -4.08 7.93 -7.65
CA SER A 69 -4.39 8.56 -6.37
C SER A 69 -5.30 7.69 -5.50
N ALA A 70 -6.19 6.89 -6.10
CA ALA A 70 -7.13 6.04 -5.38
C ALA A 70 -6.45 4.96 -4.53
N CYS A 71 -5.37 4.36 -5.03
CA CYS A 71 -4.57 3.37 -4.29
C CYS A 71 -3.19 3.89 -3.86
N GLY A 72 -2.92 5.19 -4.02
CA GLY A 72 -1.61 5.79 -3.73
C GLY A 72 -0.43 5.19 -4.52
N GLY A 73 -0.71 4.56 -5.66
CA GLY A 73 0.29 3.91 -6.51
C GLY A 73 0.53 2.42 -6.26
N PHE A 74 -0.15 1.81 -5.28
CA PHE A 74 0.06 0.40 -4.94
C PHE A 74 -0.67 -0.58 -5.88
N GLY A 75 -1.72 -0.13 -6.56
CA GLY A 75 -2.57 -0.97 -7.40
C GLY A 75 -3.63 -1.77 -6.62
N TRP A 76 -3.52 -1.85 -5.30
CA TRP A 76 -4.39 -2.65 -4.46
C TRP A 76 -4.98 -1.80 -3.35
N THR A 77 -6.21 -2.11 -2.96
CA THR A 77 -6.89 -1.54 -1.79
C THR A 77 -7.01 -2.60 -0.72
N MET A 78 -6.64 -2.22 0.50
CA MET A 78 -6.75 -3.08 1.67
C MET A 78 -8.15 -2.98 2.26
N TYR A 79 -8.75 -4.13 2.57
CA TYR A 79 -9.93 -4.26 3.42
C TYR A 79 -9.54 -5.05 4.67
N GLY A 80 -9.74 -4.46 5.83
CA GLY A 80 -9.28 -5.00 7.12
C GLY A 80 -9.76 -4.20 8.31
#